data_AF-A0A7X8K4N6-F1
#
_entry.id   AF-A0A7X8K4N6-F1
#
_cell.length_a   1.000
_cell.length_b   1.000
_cell.length_c   1.000
_cell.angle_alpha   90.00
_cell.angle_beta   90.00
_cell.angle_gamma   90.00
#
_symmetry.space_group_name_H-M   'P 1'
#
loop_
_entity.id
_entity.type
_entity.pdbx_description
1 polymer ?
#
loop_
_entity_poly.entity_id
_entity_poly.type
_entity_poly.pdbx_seq_one_letter_code
_entity_poly.pdbx_strand_id
1 'polypeptide(L)'
;MGYKYEFTWLLRLPVDQLPEEPGQQIEEEETGRILWKRSSGNIILGYNREGIKLSHPVGMEVIIITKSEVAIGIGKIVKSEIYQMPNGLTTTVVEFAVKRFFDEQEKEIITRIMLEMYGPGKRE
;
A
#
# COMPACT_ATOMS: atom_id res chain seq x y z
N MET A 1 -23.08 -2.17 -10.06
CA MET A 1 -21.95 -1.77 -9.20
C MET A 1 -20.90 -2.86 -9.26
N GLY A 2 -19.84 -2.65 -10.04
CA GLY A 2 -18.79 -3.67 -10.25
C GLY A 2 -17.67 -3.51 -9.23
N TYR A 3 -17.18 -4.64 -8.71
CA TYR A 3 -15.94 -4.67 -7.94
C TYR A 3 -14.77 -4.29 -8.87
N LYS A 4 -14.04 -3.22 -8.56
CA LYS A 4 -12.75 -2.95 -9.20
C LYS A 4 -11.68 -3.72 -8.44
N TYR A 5 -11.28 -4.89 -8.95
CA TYR A 5 -10.12 -5.62 -8.47
C TYR A 5 -8.86 -5.03 -9.09
N GLU A 6 -7.94 -4.53 -8.27
CA GLU A 6 -6.62 -4.10 -8.72
C GLU A 6 -5.66 -5.29 -8.62
N PHE A 7 -5.55 -6.06 -9.70
CA PHE A 7 -4.49 -7.07 -9.83
C PHE A 7 -3.20 -6.35 -10.19
N THR A 8 -2.44 -5.98 -9.16
CA THR A 8 -1.21 -5.22 -9.34
C THR A 8 -0.06 -5.89 -8.61
N TRP A 9 1.10 -5.85 -9.25
CA TRP A 9 2.40 -6.20 -8.66
C TRP A 9 2.98 -5.02 -7.86
N LEU A 10 2.17 -3.98 -7.61
CA LEU A 10 2.50 -2.81 -6.82
C LEU A 10 1.70 -2.81 -5.53
N LEU A 11 2.37 -2.60 -4.39
CA LEU A 11 1.72 -2.25 -3.14
C LEU A 11 1.84 -0.74 -2.95
N ARG A 12 0.75 -0.02 -3.17
CA ARG A 12 0.68 1.43 -2.98
C ARG A 12 0.31 1.75 -1.54
N LEU A 13 1.25 2.35 -0.84
CA LEU A 13 1.08 2.75 0.54
C LEU A 13 0.27 4.05 0.62
N PRO A 14 -0.57 4.21 1.64
CA PRO A 14 -1.25 5.47 1.94
C PRO A 14 -0.32 6.51 2.60
N VAL A 15 0.98 6.23 2.74
CA VAL A 15 1.98 7.07 3.44
C VAL A 15 3.26 7.20 2.62
N ASP A 16 4.01 8.27 2.89
CA ASP A 16 5.35 8.48 2.31
C ASP A 16 6.48 7.83 3.06
N GLN A 17 6.30 7.66 4.37
CA GLN A 17 7.28 7.01 5.21
C GLN A 17 6.60 5.83 5.89
N LEU A 18 7.25 4.66 5.78
CA LEU A 18 6.81 3.51 6.55
C LEU A 18 7.01 3.83 8.02
N PRO A 19 5.98 3.61 8.85
CA PRO A 19 6.06 4.05 10.22
C PRO A 19 7.01 3.17 11.04
N GLU A 20 7.68 3.80 12.00
CA GLU A 20 8.83 3.22 12.70
C GLU A 20 8.43 2.52 14.00
N GLU A 21 7.51 3.10 14.78
CA GLU A 21 7.06 2.60 16.09
C GLU A 21 5.60 2.11 16.16
N PRO A 22 5.35 0.82 16.48
CA PRO A 22 4.01 0.22 16.42
C PRO A 22 2.94 1.02 17.15
N GLY A 23 1.78 1.22 16.53
CA GLY A 23 0.63 1.89 17.17
C GLY A 23 0.58 3.41 16.97
N GLN A 24 1.55 4.01 16.29
CA GLN A 24 1.46 5.40 15.85
C GLN A 24 0.26 5.55 14.90
N GLN A 25 -0.65 6.49 15.19
CA GLN A 25 -1.74 6.80 14.27
C GLN A 25 -1.30 7.95 13.39
N ILE A 26 -1.39 7.74 12.09
CA ILE A 26 -1.13 8.78 11.11
C ILE A 26 -2.51 9.20 10.60
N GLU A 27 -2.87 10.46 10.84
CA GLU A 27 -4.04 11.08 10.22
C GLU A 27 -3.59 11.68 8.88
N GLU A 28 -4.11 11.12 7.79
CA GLU A 28 -3.85 11.59 6.42
C GLU A 28 -5.15 12.15 5.84
N GLU A 29 -5.11 13.36 5.30
CA GLU A 29 -6.31 14.12 4.87
C GLU A 29 -7.18 13.35 3.85
N GLU A 30 -6.57 12.53 3.00
CA GLU A 30 -7.26 11.79 1.92
C GLU A 30 -7.69 10.36 2.28
N THR A 31 -6.97 9.68 3.20
CA THR A 31 -7.25 8.28 3.56
C THR A 31 -7.78 8.12 4.99
N GLY A 32 -7.92 9.23 5.72
CA GLY A 32 -8.34 9.28 7.10
C GLY A 32 -7.32 8.65 8.05
N ARG A 33 -7.81 7.85 8.99
CA ARG A 33 -7.00 7.22 10.04
C ARG A 33 -6.28 5.98 9.51
N ILE A 34 -4.95 6.02 9.54
CA ILE A 34 -4.09 4.88 9.23
C ILE A 34 -3.78 4.14 10.52
N LEU A 35 -4.16 2.86 10.57
CA LEU A 35 -3.84 1.96 11.66
C LEU A 35 -2.66 1.11 11.24
N TRP A 36 -1.64 0.99 12.09
CA TRP A 36 -0.56 0.06 11.80
C TRP A 36 0.04 -0.61 13.03
N LYS A 37 0.63 -1.78 12.78
CA LYS A 37 1.43 -2.54 13.75
C LYS A 37 2.56 -3.28 13.04
N ARG A 38 3.65 -3.55 13.76
CA ARG A 38 4.61 -4.60 13.38
C ARG A 38 4.28 -5.88 14.13
N SER A 39 4.32 -7.01 13.42
CA SER A 39 4.12 -8.33 14.02
C SER A 39 5.06 -9.32 13.34
N SER A 40 5.96 -9.95 14.10
CA SER A 40 6.88 -10.97 13.58
C SER A 40 7.70 -10.53 12.35
N GLY A 41 8.09 -9.25 12.28
CA GLY A 41 8.82 -8.68 11.13
C GLY A 41 7.93 -8.19 9.98
N ASN A 42 6.62 -8.44 10.02
CA ASN A 42 5.66 -7.94 9.04
C ASN A 42 5.17 -6.54 9.42
N ILE A 43 4.79 -5.76 8.42
CA ILE A 43 4.09 -4.50 8.54
C ILE A 43 2.62 -4.75 8.20
N ILE A 44 1.73 -4.37 9.12
CA ILE A 44 0.28 -4.43 8.92
C ILE A 44 -0.20 -2.99 8.81
N LEU A 45 -0.78 -2.63 7.66
CA LEU A 45 -1.38 -1.32 7.40
C LEU A 45 -2.88 -1.48 7.14
N GLY A 46 -3.68 -0.81 7.95
CA GLY A 46 -5.10 -0.60 7.71
C GLY A 46 -5.35 0.85 7.32
N TYR A 47 -6.03 1.07 6.20
CA TYR A 47 -6.40 2.39 5.73
C TYR A 47 -7.78 2.39 5.08
N ASN A 48 -8.46 3.53 5.17
CA ASN A 48 -9.77 3.71 4.56
C ASN A 48 -9.59 4.15 3.11
N ARG A 49 -10.44 3.63 2.23
CA ARG A 49 -10.53 4.12 0.85
C ARG A 49 -11.98 4.13 0.41
N GLU A 50 -12.43 5.23 -0.16
CA GLU A 50 -13.79 5.33 -0.68
C GLU A 50 -13.95 4.53 -1.98
N GLY A 51 -15.08 3.83 -2.11
CA GLY A 51 -15.59 3.31 -3.40
C GLY A 51 -14.87 2.12 -4.05
N ILE A 52 -13.70 1.68 -3.57
CA ILE A 52 -12.92 0.59 -4.21
C ILE A 52 -12.52 -0.48 -3.19
N LYS A 53 -12.95 -1.72 -3.43
CA LYS A 53 -12.52 -2.91 -2.68
C LYS A 53 -11.20 -3.42 -3.25
N LEU A 54 -10.09 -3.13 -2.57
CA LEU A 54 -8.76 -3.56 -2.99
C LEU A 54 -8.39 -4.88 -2.30
N SER A 55 -8.16 -5.92 -3.09
CA SER A 55 -7.63 -7.19 -2.60
C SER A 55 -6.26 -7.40 -3.24
N HIS A 56 -5.22 -7.39 -2.42
CA HIS A 56 -3.87 -7.72 -2.88
C HIS A 56 -3.72 -9.25 -2.93
N PRO A 57 -3.12 -9.83 -3.99
CA PRO A 57 -2.92 -11.26 -4.08
C PRO A 57 -1.93 -11.74 -3.01
N VAL A 58 -2.44 -12.52 -2.05
CA VAL A 58 -1.64 -13.10 -0.96
C VAL A 58 -0.58 -14.04 -1.53
N GLY A 59 0.64 -13.93 -1.03
CA GLY A 59 1.79 -14.71 -1.46
C GLY A 59 2.58 -14.08 -2.61
N MET A 60 2.07 -13.04 -3.26
CA MET A 60 2.73 -12.37 -4.38
C MET A 60 3.84 -11.43 -3.90
N GLU A 61 4.95 -11.39 -4.64
CA GLU A 61 5.96 -10.34 -4.51
C GLU A 61 5.48 -9.07 -5.19
N VAL A 62 5.72 -7.94 -4.53
CA VAL A 62 5.23 -6.63 -4.97
C VAL A 62 6.31 -5.58 -4.81
N ILE A 63 6.32 -4.59 -5.70
CA ILE A 63 7.10 -3.37 -5.47
C ILE A 63 6.29 -2.47 -4.53
N ILE A 64 6.94 -2.00 -3.47
CA ILE A 64 6.33 -1.10 -2.49
C ILE A 64 6.51 0.33 -2.99
N ILE A 65 5.39 1.03 -3.17
CA ILE A 65 5.32 2.39 -3.67
C ILE A 65 4.69 3.29 -2.60
N THR A 66 5.23 4.47 -2.37
CA THR A 66 4.69 5.43 -1.41
C THR A 66 3.48 6.20 -1.93
N LYS A 67 2.87 7.01 -1.07
CA LYS A 67 1.79 7.94 -1.45
C LYS A 67 2.23 8.90 -2.57
N SER A 68 3.43 9.46 -2.47
CA SER A 68 4.08 10.31 -3.47
C SER A 68 4.67 9.53 -4.65
N GLU A 69 4.21 8.29 -4.88
CA GLU A 69 4.56 7.47 -6.05
C GLU A 69 6.05 7.08 -6.12
N VAL A 70 6.77 7.08 -4.99
CA VAL A 70 8.20 6.69 -4.92
C VAL A 70 8.32 5.19 -4.64
N ALA A 71 9.12 4.49 -5.44
CA ALA A 71 9.41 3.07 -5.22
C ALA A 71 10.50 2.90 -4.15
N ILE A 72 10.20 2.18 -3.06
CA ILE A 72 11.10 2.08 -1.90
C ILE A 72 11.66 0.67 -1.65
N GLY A 73 11.10 -0.36 -2.28
CA GLY A 73 11.62 -1.71 -2.11
C GLY A 73 10.70 -2.80 -2.66
N ILE A 74 11.04 -4.04 -2.33
CA ILE A 74 10.27 -5.24 -2.66
C ILE A 74 9.69 -5.83 -1.37
N GLY A 75 8.42 -6.16 -1.41
CA GLY A 75 7.71 -6.84 -0.34
C GLY A 75 7.01 -8.11 -0.80
N LYS A 76 6.37 -8.79 0.15
CA LYS A 76 5.47 -9.91 -0.11
C LYS A 76 4.19 -9.72 0.67
N ILE A 77 3.06 -9.83 0.01
CA ILE A 77 1.75 -9.77 0.67
C ILE A 77 1.55 -11.06 1.47
N VAL A 78 1.28 -10.92 2.75
CA VAL A 78 1.01 -12.01 3.69
C VAL A 78 -0.49 -12.15 3.92
N LYS A 79 -1.22 -11.03 3.95
CA LYS A 79 -2.66 -10.99 4.16
C LYS A 79 -3.27 -9.76 3.50
N SER A 80 -4.48 -9.88 2.97
CA SER A 80 -5.28 -8.74 2.48
C SER A 80 -6.73 -8.98 2.86
N GLU A 81 -7.30 -8.09 3.67
CA GLU A 81 -8.67 -8.18 4.17
C GLU A 81 -9.40 -6.86 3.92
N ILE A 82 -10.71 -6.97 3.68
CA ILE A 82 -11.57 -5.82 3.45
C ILE A 82 -12.67 -5.85 4.50
N TYR A 83 -12.75 -4.80 5.30
CA TYR A 83 -13.74 -4.63 6.33
C TYR A 83 -14.74 -3.54 5.91
N GLN A 84 -16.03 -3.79 6.13
CA GLN A 84 -17.06 -2.78 5.98
C GLN A 84 -17.40 -2.24 7.37
N MET A 85 -17.17 -0.96 7.56
CA MET A 85 -17.38 -0.29 8.84
C MET A 85 -18.87 0.04 9.03
N PRO A 86 -19.36 0.14 10.29
CA PRO A 86 -20.77 0.44 10.57
C PRO A 86 -21.27 1.78 9.99
N ASN A 87 -20.36 2.71 9.72
CA ASN A 87 -20.63 4.00 9.09
C ASN A 87 -20.67 3.93 7.54
N GLY A 88 -20.62 2.73 6.95
CA GLY A 88 -20.64 2.52 5.50
C GLY A 88 -19.28 2.63 4.81
N LEU A 89 -18.23 3.05 5.51
CA LEU A 89 -16.87 3.11 4.95
C LEU A 89 -16.31 1.71 4.74
N THR A 90 -15.39 1.59 3.78
CA THR A 90 -14.63 0.36 3.53
C THR A 90 -13.17 0.58 3.94
N THR A 91 -12.68 -0.29 4.81
CA THR A 91 -11.28 -0.32 5.26
C THR A 91 -10.59 -1.50 4.60
N THR A 92 -9.46 -1.24 3.96
CA THR A 92 -8.56 -2.31 3.49
C THR A 92 -7.44 -2.47 4.49
N VAL A 93 -7.20 -3.71 4.94
CA VAL A 93 -6.08 -4.07 5.79
C VAL A 93 -5.16 -4.99 5.01
N VAL A 94 -3.92 -4.57 4.83
CA VAL A 94 -2.88 -5.33 4.15
C VAL A 94 -1.75 -5.63 5.14
N GLU A 95 -1.39 -6.89 5.24
CA GLU A 95 -0.18 -7.34 5.92
C GLU A 95 0.84 -7.73 4.86
N PHE A 96 2.05 -7.19 4.98
CA PHE A 96 3.15 -7.50 4.08
C PHE A 96 4.48 -7.54 4.82
N ALA A 97 5.40 -8.33 4.30
CA ALA A 97 6.78 -8.36 4.75
C ALA A 97 7.64 -7.57 3.76
N VAL A 98 8.53 -6.71 4.24
CA VAL A 98 9.57 -6.12 3.40
C VAL A 98 10.68 -7.14 3.22
N LYS A 99 11.02 -7.45 1.97
CA LYS A 99 12.13 -8.35 1.65
C LYS A 99 13.45 -7.60 1.46
N ARG A 100 13.39 -6.44 0.80
CA ARG A 100 14.56 -5.62 0.48
C ARG A 100 14.14 -4.17 0.28
N PHE A 101 14.91 -3.24 0.82
CA PHE A 101 14.82 -1.82 0.48
C PHE A 101 15.73 -1.51 -0.70
N PHE A 102 15.30 -0.57 -1.54
CA PHE A 102 16.12 -0.05 -2.61
C PHE A 102 17.12 0.98 -2.08
N ASP A 103 18.32 0.98 -2.64
CA ASP A 103 19.25 2.10 -2.48
C ASP A 103 18.78 3.34 -3.26
N GLU A 104 19.44 4.49 -3.08
CA GLU A 104 19.00 5.74 -3.70
C GLU A 104 18.99 5.70 -5.23
N GLN A 105 19.95 5.00 -5.85
CA GLN A 105 20.01 4.88 -7.30
C GLN A 105 18.89 3.97 -7.82
N GLU A 106 18.64 2.86 -7.14
CA GLU A 106 17.53 1.95 -7.43
C GLU A 106 16.17 2.66 -7.28
N LYS A 107 15.98 3.45 -6.20
CA LYS A 107 14.77 4.24 -5.98
C LYS A 107 14.52 5.17 -7.16
N GLU A 108 15.52 5.92 -7.60
CA GLU A 108 15.38 6.87 -8.72
C GLU A 108 14.96 6.16 -10.02
N ILE A 109 15.69 5.11 -10.39
CA ILE A 109 15.47 4.38 -11.65
C ILE A 109 14.09 3.70 -11.64
N ILE A 110 13.77 2.97 -10.58
CA ILE A 110 12.53 2.18 -10.51
C ILE A 110 11.32 3.11 -10.40
N THR A 111 11.42 4.21 -9.63
CA THR A 111 10.36 5.22 -9.57
C THR A 111 10.05 5.77 -10.95
N ARG A 112 11.07 6.12 -11.75
CA ARG A 112 10.89 6.62 -13.11
C ARG A 112 10.17 5.62 -14.01
N ILE A 113 10.61 4.36 -14.00
CA ILE A 113 9.98 3.27 -14.78
C ILE A 113 8.50 3.11 -14.37
N MET A 114 8.25 3.10 -13.07
CA MET A 114 6.91 2.87 -12.53
C MET A 114 5.96 4.04 -12.89
N LEU A 115 6.43 5.28 -12.80
CA LEU A 115 5.67 6.46 -13.24
C LEU A 115 5.39 6.45 -14.75
N GLU A 116 6.33 5.98 -15.57
CA GLU A 116 6.12 5.87 -17.02
C GLU A 116 5.05 4.81 -17.37
N MET A 117 5.02 3.71 -16.62
CA MET A 117 4.08 2.61 -16.84
C MET A 117 2.70 2.88 -16.22
N TYR A 118 2.63 3.46 -15.02
CA TYR A 118 1.44 3.51 -14.17
C TYR A 118 1.12 4.90 -13.59
N GLY A 119 1.86 5.93 -13.99
CA GLY A 119 1.71 7.28 -13.45
C GLY A 119 0.36 7.93 -13.74
N PRO A 120 0.08 9.10 -13.12
CA PRO A 120 -1.23 9.75 -13.14
C PRO A 120 -1.79 10.06 -14.55
N GLY A 121 -0.94 10.16 -15.57
CA GLY A 121 -1.36 10.36 -16.97
C GLY A 121 -1.79 9.11 -17.73
N LYS A 122 -1.74 7.92 -17.10
CA LYS A 122 -2.09 6.63 -17.72
C LYS A 122 -3.29 5.93 -17.05
N ARG A 123 -3.97 6.61 -16.11
CA ARG A 123 -5.20 6.11 -15.49
C ARG A 123 -6.39 6.43 -16.42
N GLU A 124 -6.68 5.52 -17.35
CA GLU A 124 -7.95 5.51 -18.11
C GLU A 124 -9.12 4.93 -17.26
#